data_AF-A0A1Q6Y260-F1
#
_entry.id   AF-A0A1Q6Y260-F1
#
_cell.length_a   1.000
_cell.length_b   1.000
_cell.length_c   1.000
_cell.angle_alpha   90.00
_cell.angle_beta   90.00
_cell.angle_gamma   90.00
#
_symmetry.space_group_name_H-M   'P 1'
#
loop_
_entity.id
_entity.type
_entity.pdbx_description
1 polymer ?
#
loop_
_entity_poly.entity_id
_entity_poly.type
_entity_poly.pdbx_seq_one_letter_code
_entity_poly.pdbx_strand_id
1 'polypeptide(L)'
;MTSEEVAEYLHVDPVTIRRLVNKSELSAYRIGADYRFAPSDLQDYLQRQRISALAQNESDTNPNHPLDQFTQLFRKVIQGKHTTPSELLNRFDRFTKRARHVLVLAQEEAQRFQQSSIGTEHLLLGLLREGEGVAAQVLSNLGIEVDQVRHAVEAIIGRGERLVLGEMALTPRTKKVFEFAVDEAHRLNHRFIGTEHLLLGLIREGEGIAADVLKGFGLQLEQVRTETLRVLRQHQRGQEEAPTIPPVPSEATTLLAEDESGLTCTSCGACSPGYFRYCFNCGQPLTYEEESSHGEEE
;
A
#
# COMPACT_ATOMS: atom_id res chain seq x y z
N MET A 1 20.63 -27.25 33.17
CA MET A 1 21.82 -26.51 32.71
C MET A 1 22.39 -25.68 33.86
N THR A 2 23.71 -25.52 33.93
CA THR A 2 24.38 -24.61 34.89
C THR A 2 24.33 -23.16 34.41
N SER A 3 24.69 -22.21 35.28
CA SER A 3 24.76 -20.79 34.90
C SER A 3 25.79 -20.55 33.79
N GLU A 4 26.91 -21.28 33.79
CA GLU A 4 27.94 -21.20 32.76
C GLU A 4 27.44 -21.73 31.41
N GLU A 5 26.76 -22.88 31.39
CA GLU A 5 26.20 -23.46 30.17
C GLU A 5 25.13 -22.56 29.53
N VAL A 6 24.30 -21.91 30.34
CA VAL A 6 23.29 -20.96 29.85
C VAL A 6 23.93 -19.66 29.35
N ALA A 7 24.99 -19.19 30.02
CA ALA A 7 25.78 -18.04 29.60
C ALA A 7 26.41 -18.28 28.22
N GLU A 8 26.99 -19.45 28.01
CA GLU A 8 27.55 -19.86 26.71
C GLU A 8 26.47 -19.97 25.63
N TYR A 9 25.33 -20.60 25.95
CA TYR A 9 24.21 -20.77 25.00
C TYR A 9 23.57 -19.44 24.57
N LEU A 10 23.48 -18.46 25.48
CA LEU A 10 22.96 -17.13 25.20
C LEU A 10 24.02 -16.15 24.70
N HIS A 11 25.29 -16.56 24.64
CA HIS A 11 26.44 -15.72 24.33
C HIS A 11 26.54 -14.45 25.20
N VAL A 12 26.35 -14.60 26.52
CA VAL A 12 26.44 -13.50 27.52
C VAL A 12 27.30 -13.91 28.71
N ASP A 13 27.73 -12.95 29.54
CA ASP A 13 28.50 -13.26 30.75
C ASP A 13 27.66 -13.99 31.82
N PRO A 14 28.26 -14.89 32.63
CA PRO A 14 27.57 -15.57 33.74
C PRO A 14 26.95 -14.62 34.79
N VAL A 15 27.53 -13.42 34.95
CA VAL A 15 26.99 -12.37 35.82
C VAL A 15 25.64 -11.87 35.30
N THR A 16 25.46 -11.80 33.98
CA THR A 16 24.21 -11.41 33.32
C THR A 16 23.11 -12.44 33.59
N ILE A 17 23.43 -13.73 33.56
CA ILE A 17 22.48 -14.79 33.91
C ILE A 17 21.95 -14.61 35.34
N ARG A 18 22.84 -14.31 36.30
CA ARG A 18 22.43 -14.03 37.69
C ARG A 18 21.54 -12.79 37.79
N ARG A 19 21.80 -11.76 36.98
CA ARG A 19 20.96 -10.55 36.90
C ARG A 19 19.57 -10.86 36.35
N LEU A 20 19.47 -11.67 35.30
CA LEU A 20 18.20 -12.07 34.68
C LEU A 20 17.33 -12.87 35.67
N VAL A 21 17.95 -13.77 36.45
CA VAL A 21 17.24 -14.51 37.50
C VAL A 21 16.75 -13.57 38.61
N ASN A 22 17.60 -12.65 39.10
CA ASN A 22 17.20 -11.71 40.15
C ASN A 22 16.08 -10.75 39.72
N LYS A 23 16.01 -10.43 38.43
CA LYS A 23 14.92 -9.62 37.84
C LYS A 23 13.68 -10.44 37.49
N SER A 24 13.67 -11.74 37.77
CA SER A 24 12.59 -12.67 37.40
C SER A 24 12.33 -12.75 35.89
N GLU A 25 13.32 -12.40 35.07
CA GLU A 25 13.22 -12.46 33.60
C GLU A 25 13.51 -13.88 33.08
N LEU A 26 14.42 -14.60 33.75
CA LEU A 26 14.79 -15.98 33.48
C LEU A 26 14.50 -16.86 34.70
N SER A 27 13.63 -17.85 34.55
CA SER A 27 13.29 -18.79 35.61
C SER A 27 14.47 -19.72 35.91
N ALA A 28 14.72 -19.95 37.20
CA ALA A 28 15.75 -20.86 37.69
C ALA A 28 15.30 -21.51 39.00
N TYR A 29 15.83 -22.69 39.27
CA TYR A 29 15.69 -23.37 40.56
C TYR A 29 17.06 -23.57 41.20
N ARG A 30 17.10 -23.69 42.52
CA ARG A 30 18.37 -23.83 43.26
C ARG A 30 18.67 -25.28 43.59
N ILE A 31 19.90 -25.71 43.35
CA ILE A 31 20.47 -26.94 43.90
C ILE A 31 21.70 -26.52 44.72
N GLY A 32 21.57 -26.57 46.05
CA GLY A 32 22.62 -26.08 46.95
C GLY A 32 22.86 -24.58 46.80
N ALA A 33 24.12 -24.19 46.57
CA ALA A 33 24.49 -22.79 46.38
C ALA A 33 24.16 -22.27 44.96
N ASP A 34 23.98 -23.16 43.98
CA ASP A 34 23.97 -22.80 42.57
C ASP A 34 22.56 -22.71 41.96
N TYR A 35 22.45 -21.91 40.90
CA TYR A 35 21.28 -21.90 40.02
C TYR A 35 21.35 -23.01 38.98
N ARG A 36 20.18 -23.56 38.66
CA ARG A 36 19.95 -24.54 37.61
C ARG A 36 18.75 -24.09 36.77
N PHE A 37 18.85 -24.37 35.48
CA PHE A 37 17.89 -23.91 34.47
C PHE A 37 17.34 -25.11 33.72
N ALA A 38 16.02 -25.18 33.57
CA ALA A 38 15.40 -26.15 32.67
C ALA A 38 15.51 -25.64 31.22
N PRO A 39 15.72 -26.51 30.22
CA PRO A 39 15.74 -26.10 28.82
C PRO A 39 14.45 -25.41 28.36
N SER A 40 13.30 -25.78 28.94
CA SER A 40 12.01 -25.13 28.68
C SER A 40 11.97 -23.68 29.13
N ASP A 41 12.52 -23.38 30.32
CA ASP A 41 12.55 -22.00 30.85
C ASP A 41 13.40 -21.06 29.98
N LEU A 42 14.47 -21.61 29.40
CA LEU A 42 15.35 -20.89 28.49
C LEU A 42 14.70 -20.64 27.13
N GLN A 43 13.95 -21.62 26.61
CA GLN A 43 13.15 -21.46 25.39
C GLN A 43 12.05 -20.42 25.59
N ASP A 44 11.35 -20.44 26.72
CA ASP A 44 10.33 -19.46 27.06
C ASP A 44 10.91 -18.04 27.17
N TYR A 45 12.09 -17.90 27.77
CA TYR A 45 12.81 -16.62 27.81
C TYR A 45 13.15 -16.10 26.42
N LEU A 46 13.70 -16.95 25.54
CA LEU A 46 14.04 -16.57 24.16
C LEU A 46 12.79 -16.23 23.33
N GLN A 47 11.68 -16.92 23.56
CA GLN A 47 10.40 -16.61 22.94
C GLN A 47 9.86 -15.25 23.40
N ARG A 48 9.95 -14.94 24.70
CA ARG A 48 9.60 -13.61 25.24
C ARG A 48 10.49 -12.51 24.67
N GLN A 49 11.79 -12.76 24.54
CA GLN A 49 12.72 -11.79 23.93
C GLN A 49 12.44 -11.58 22.43
N ARG A 50 12.01 -12.61 21.70
CA ARG A 50 11.52 -12.45 20.32
C ARG A 50 10.25 -11.59 20.24
N ILE A 51 9.32 -11.75 21.18
CA ILE A 51 8.11 -10.92 21.25
C ILE A 51 8.46 -9.48 21.62
N SER A 52 9.38 -9.26 22.56
CA SER A 52 9.85 -7.92 22.93
C SER A 52 10.66 -7.24 21.83
N ALA A 53 11.47 -7.97 21.06
CA ALA A 53 12.18 -7.44 19.89
C ALA A 53 11.24 -7.06 18.73
N LEU A 54 10.08 -7.72 18.63
CA LEU A 54 9.01 -7.33 17.71
C LEU A 54 8.24 -6.11 18.24
N ALA A 55 8.01 -6.00 19.55
CA ALA A 55 7.32 -4.89 20.20
C ALA A 55 8.17 -3.60 20.31
N GLN A 56 9.51 -3.70 20.33
CA GLN A 56 10.38 -2.51 20.31
C GLN A 56 10.41 -1.79 18.95
N ASN A 57 9.90 -2.42 17.89
CA ASN A 57 9.63 -1.74 16.61
C ASN A 57 8.23 -1.09 16.55
N GLU A 58 7.42 -1.22 17.61
CA GLU A 58 6.03 -0.71 17.70
C GLU A 58 5.91 0.59 18.52
N SER A 59 7.02 1.19 18.99
CA SER A 59 6.93 2.33 19.94
C SER A 59 6.63 3.70 19.33
N ASP A 60 6.23 3.79 18.06
CA ASP A 60 5.75 5.02 17.43
C ASP A 60 4.27 4.97 16.99
N THR A 61 3.52 3.92 17.37
CA THR A 61 2.12 3.77 16.91
C THR A 61 1.08 4.14 17.97
N ASN A 62 0.24 5.12 17.63
CA ASN A 62 -0.93 5.54 18.40
C ASN A 62 -1.98 4.39 18.45
N PRO A 63 -2.36 3.88 19.63
CA PRO A 63 -3.28 2.74 19.79
C PRO A 63 -4.72 3.04 19.33
N ASN A 64 -5.05 4.29 18.97
CA ASN A 64 -6.35 4.68 18.40
C ASN A 64 -6.30 4.87 16.87
N HIS A 65 -5.23 4.48 16.18
CA HIS A 65 -5.18 4.58 14.72
C HIS A 65 -6.07 3.50 14.08
N PRO A 66 -7.07 3.84 13.24
CA PRO A 66 -8.07 2.90 12.70
C PRO A 66 -7.51 1.70 11.93
N LEU A 67 -6.23 1.78 11.57
CA LEU A 67 -5.51 0.90 10.68
C LEU A 67 -4.72 -0.16 11.51
N ASP A 68 -4.44 0.09 12.80
CA ASP A 68 -3.65 -0.81 13.66
C ASP A 68 -4.42 -2.09 14.07
N GLN A 69 -5.71 -1.93 14.40
CA GLN A 69 -6.62 -3.06 14.63
C GLN A 69 -6.77 -3.94 13.37
N PHE A 70 -6.65 -3.32 12.19
CA PHE A 70 -6.66 -4.00 10.90
C PHE A 70 -5.37 -4.80 10.68
N THR A 71 -4.18 -4.26 10.98
CA THR A 71 -2.89 -4.96 10.86
C THR A 71 -2.83 -6.23 11.73
N GLN A 72 -3.40 -6.18 12.94
CA GLN A 72 -3.46 -7.34 13.85
C GLN A 72 -4.42 -8.43 13.37
N LEU A 73 -5.57 -8.05 12.80
CA LEU A 73 -6.52 -8.99 12.18
C LEU A 73 -5.97 -9.58 10.87
N PHE A 74 -5.29 -8.76 10.07
CA PHE A 74 -4.68 -9.13 8.79
C PHE A 74 -3.64 -10.25 8.95
N ARG A 75 -2.73 -10.08 9.92
CA ARG A 75 -1.65 -11.04 10.22
C ARG A 75 -2.19 -12.43 10.65
N LYS A 76 -3.34 -12.49 11.31
CA LYS A 76 -3.97 -13.76 11.76
C LYS A 76 -4.72 -14.50 10.66
N VAL A 77 -5.19 -13.79 9.64
CA VAL A 77 -6.11 -14.32 8.62
C VAL A 77 -5.35 -14.83 7.39
N ILE A 78 -4.28 -14.13 6.99
CA ILE A 78 -3.46 -14.51 5.84
C ILE A 78 -2.64 -15.79 6.10
N GLN A 79 -2.49 -16.19 7.36
CA GLN A 79 -1.96 -17.50 7.77
C GLN A 79 -2.88 -18.68 7.39
N GLY A 80 -4.10 -18.42 6.90
CA GLY A 80 -4.97 -19.42 6.28
C GLY A 80 -4.41 -19.94 4.94
N LYS A 81 -4.59 -21.24 4.67
CA LYS A 81 -3.95 -21.95 3.55
C LYS A 81 -4.35 -21.46 2.14
N HIS A 82 -5.49 -20.76 1.99
CA HIS A 82 -5.94 -20.22 0.70
C HIS A 82 -6.57 -18.85 0.94
N THR A 83 -6.09 -17.82 0.25
CA THR A 83 -6.70 -16.48 0.30
C THR A 83 -6.77 -15.98 -1.12
N THR A 84 -7.98 -15.65 -1.58
CA THR A 84 -8.21 -15.20 -2.96
C THR A 84 -8.18 -13.67 -3.05
N PRO A 85 -7.83 -13.07 -4.20
CA PRO A 85 -7.92 -11.63 -4.40
C PRO A 85 -9.31 -11.08 -4.11
N SER A 86 -10.37 -11.84 -4.41
CA SER A 86 -11.76 -11.46 -4.15
C SER A 86 -12.06 -11.36 -2.64
N GLU A 87 -11.59 -12.33 -1.84
CA GLU A 87 -11.68 -12.28 -0.37
C GLU A 87 -10.89 -11.11 0.21
N LEU A 88 -9.73 -10.79 -0.37
CA LEU A 88 -8.95 -9.62 -0.01
C LEU A 88 -9.73 -8.34 -0.36
N LEU A 89 -10.25 -8.22 -1.58
CA LEU A 89 -11.00 -7.05 -2.05
C LEU A 89 -12.27 -6.75 -1.23
N ASN A 90 -13.04 -7.77 -0.84
CA ASN A 90 -14.25 -7.62 -0.01
C ASN A 90 -13.93 -7.36 1.48
N ARG A 91 -12.73 -7.69 1.94
CA ARG A 91 -12.31 -7.51 3.34
C ARG A 91 -11.48 -6.25 3.53
N PHE A 92 -11.11 -5.58 2.43
CA PHE A 92 -10.24 -4.41 2.41
C PHE A 92 -10.87 -3.18 1.75
N ASP A 93 -11.94 -2.67 2.35
CA ASP A 93 -12.50 -1.33 2.03
C ASP A 93 -11.47 -0.19 2.06
N ARG A 94 -10.27 -0.45 2.57
CA ARG A 94 -9.15 0.49 2.68
C ARG A 94 -8.24 0.56 1.46
N PHE A 95 -8.41 -0.27 0.43
CA PHE A 95 -7.65 -0.11 -0.82
C PHE A 95 -8.27 1.01 -1.66
N THR A 96 -7.44 1.77 -2.37
CA THR A 96 -7.94 2.73 -3.35
C THR A 96 -8.52 2.00 -4.57
N LYS A 97 -9.37 2.69 -5.36
CA LYS A 97 -9.91 2.14 -6.61
C LYS A 97 -8.79 1.65 -7.55
N ARG A 98 -7.71 2.42 -7.66
CA ARG A 98 -6.52 2.09 -8.45
C ARG A 98 -5.79 0.86 -7.91
N ALA A 99 -5.56 0.79 -6.60
CA ALA A 99 -4.92 -0.37 -5.98
C ALA A 99 -5.75 -1.66 -6.15
N ARG A 100 -7.09 -1.57 -6.14
CA ARG A 100 -7.96 -2.70 -6.47
C ARG A 100 -7.84 -3.10 -7.94
N HIS A 101 -7.78 -2.12 -8.85
CA HIS A 101 -7.61 -2.37 -10.28
C HIS A 101 -6.29 -3.10 -10.58
N VAL A 102 -5.20 -2.73 -9.92
CA VAL A 102 -3.90 -3.45 -9.99
C VAL A 102 -4.06 -4.95 -9.71
N LEU A 103 -4.93 -5.35 -8.78
CA LEU A 103 -5.15 -6.78 -8.47
C LEU A 103 -5.84 -7.53 -9.60
N VAL A 104 -6.82 -6.89 -10.22
CA VAL A 104 -7.50 -7.43 -11.41
C VAL A 104 -6.49 -7.59 -12.54
N LEU A 105 -5.68 -6.57 -12.80
CA LEU A 105 -4.63 -6.61 -13.82
C LEU A 105 -3.58 -7.68 -13.53
N ALA A 106 -3.18 -7.85 -12.27
CA ALA A 106 -2.24 -8.90 -11.86
C ALA A 106 -2.84 -10.30 -12.09
N GLN A 107 -4.13 -10.49 -11.82
CA GLN A 107 -4.82 -11.75 -12.11
C GLN A 107 -4.89 -12.02 -13.62
N GLU A 108 -5.17 -11.00 -14.44
CA GLU A 108 -5.15 -11.12 -15.90
C GLU A 108 -3.76 -11.50 -16.43
N GLU A 109 -2.67 -10.94 -15.87
CA GLU A 109 -1.32 -11.34 -16.25
C GLU A 109 -1.01 -12.78 -15.85
N ALA A 110 -1.43 -13.22 -14.66
CA ALA A 110 -1.30 -14.62 -14.25
C ALA A 110 -2.04 -15.57 -15.19
N GLN A 111 -3.25 -15.19 -15.62
CA GLN A 111 -4.01 -15.92 -16.65
C GLN A 111 -3.29 -15.95 -17.99
N ARG A 112 -2.72 -14.82 -18.42
CA ARG A 112 -1.95 -14.73 -19.67
C ARG A 112 -0.75 -15.67 -19.68
N PHE A 113 -0.04 -15.78 -18.55
CA PHE A 113 1.08 -16.72 -18.38
C PHE A 113 0.63 -18.15 -18.04
N GLN A 114 -0.68 -18.41 -17.95
CA GLN A 114 -1.26 -19.70 -17.60
C GLN A 114 -0.78 -20.23 -16.24
N GLN A 115 -0.59 -19.31 -15.29
CA GLN A 115 -0.16 -19.61 -13.93
C GLN A 115 -1.39 -19.78 -13.03
N SER A 116 -1.36 -20.75 -12.12
CA SER A 116 -2.48 -21.04 -11.21
C SER A 116 -2.55 -20.13 -9.98
N SER A 117 -1.52 -19.30 -9.80
CA SER A 117 -1.32 -18.48 -8.61
C SER A 117 -0.77 -17.10 -9.00
N ILE A 118 -1.16 -16.07 -8.26
CA ILE A 118 -0.69 -14.69 -8.49
C ILE A 118 0.59 -14.47 -7.68
N GLY A 119 1.72 -14.49 -8.37
CA GLY A 119 3.07 -14.20 -7.85
C GLY A 119 3.40 -12.71 -7.79
N THR A 120 4.64 -12.39 -7.39
CA THR A 120 5.10 -11.00 -7.23
C THR A 120 5.30 -10.33 -8.59
N GLU A 121 5.71 -11.09 -9.59
CA GLU A 121 5.87 -10.70 -11.00
C GLU A 121 4.56 -10.24 -11.64
N HIS A 122 3.47 -10.94 -11.34
CA HIS A 122 2.14 -10.57 -11.83
C HIS A 122 1.66 -9.27 -11.19
N LEU A 123 1.96 -9.08 -9.89
CA LEU A 123 1.67 -7.83 -9.19
C LEU A 123 2.48 -6.66 -9.75
N LEU A 124 3.77 -6.87 -10.07
CA LEU A 124 4.61 -5.87 -10.72
C LEU A 124 4.04 -5.44 -12.08
N LEU A 125 3.66 -6.41 -12.92
CA LEU A 125 3.02 -6.12 -14.21
C LEU A 125 1.68 -5.41 -14.05
N GLY A 126 0.88 -5.79 -13.03
CA GLY A 126 -0.36 -5.10 -12.69
C GLY A 126 -0.14 -3.64 -12.30
N LEU A 127 0.92 -3.34 -11.55
CA LEU A 127 1.30 -1.96 -11.17
C LEU A 127 1.69 -1.14 -12.40
N LEU A 128 2.45 -1.71 -13.34
CA LEU A 128 2.82 -1.05 -14.60
C LEU A 128 1.62 -0.83 -15.52
N ARG A 129 0.74 -1.82 -15.64
CA ARG A 129 -0.45 -1.76 -16.51
C ARG A 129 -1.51 -0.78 -16.04
N GLU A 130 -1.56 -0.45 -14.76
CA GLU A 130 -2.53 0.51 -14.25
C GLU A 130 -2.27 1.93 -14.79
N GLY A 131 -1.01 2.26 -15.12
CA GLY A 131 -0.62 3.38 -15.97
C GLY A 131 -0.68 4.77 -15.33
N GLU A 132 -1.70 5.06 -14.53
CA GLU A 132 -1.94 6.38 -13.95
C GLU A 132 -1.49 6.52 -12.49
N GLY A 133 -1.27 5.41 -11.80
CA GLY A 133 -0.92 5.38 -10.39
C GLY A 133 0.51 5.82 -10.15
N VAL A 134 0.78 6.21 -8.89
CA VAL A 134 2.12 6.63 -8.45
C VAL A 134 3.15 5.52 -8.73
N ALA A 135 2.78 4.25 -8.56
CA ALA A 135 3.69 3.13 -8.87
C ALA A 135 4.06 3.05 -10.36
N ALA A 136 3.08 3.19 -11.26
CA ALA A 136 3.31 3.19 -12.70
C ALA A 136 4.23 4.33 -13.11
N GLN A 137 3.97 5.54 -12.59
CA GLN A 137 4.80 6.72 -12.84
C GLN A 137 6.24 6.53 -12.35
N VAL A 138 6.43 5.96 -11.16
CA VAL A 138 7.76 5.69 -10.59
C VAL A 138 8.55 4.73 -11.47
N LEU A 139 7.94 3.61 -11.86
CA LEU A 139 8.61 2.60 -12.68
C LEU A 139 8.94 3.17 -14.07
N SER A 140 8.04 3.98 -14.65
CA SER A 140 8.28 4.68 -15.92
C SER A 140 9.42 5.70 -15.82
N ASN A 141 9.50 6.46 -14.72
CA ASN A 141 10.60 7.40 -14.47
C ASN A 141 11.97 6.70 -14.38
N LEU A 142 11.97 5.45 -13.92
CA LEU A 142 13.16 4.59 -13.84
C LEU A 142 13.47 3.90 -15.18
N GLY A 143 12.73 4.21 -16.24
CA GLY A 143 12.93 3.67 -17.58
C GLY A 143 12.41 2.24 -17.76
N ILE A 144 11.50 1.80 -16.88
CA ILE A 144 10.89 0.47 -16.97
C ILE A 144 9.59 0.55 -17.74
N GLU A 145 9.53 -0.16 -18.86
CA GLU A 145 8.32 -0.31 -19.67
C GLU A 145 7.64 -1.66 -19.45
N VAL A 146 6.31 -1.66 -19.48
CA VAL A 146 5.49 -2.87 -19.23
C VAL A 146 5.86 -4.04 -20.15
N ASP A 147 6.11 -3.77 -21.43
CA ASP A 147 6.45 -4.82 -22.38
C ASP A 147 7.82 -5.42 -22.09
N GLN A 148 8.81 -4.63 -21.68
CA GLN A 148 10.13 -5.13 -21.32
C GLN A 148 10.05 -6.07 -20.11
N VAL A 149 9.30 -5.66 -19.08
CA VAL A 149 9.07 -6.51 -17.89
C VAL A 149 8.32 -7.77 -18.27
N ARG A 150 7.33 -7.69 -19.16
CA ARG A 150 6.58 -8.87 -19.62
C ARG A 150 7.48 -9.91 -20.28
N HIS A 151 8.39 -9.48 -21.17
CA HIS A 151 9.36 -10.37 -21.81
C HIS A 151 10.35 -10.96 -20.80
N ALA A 152 10.83 -10.16 -19.84
CA ALA A 152 11.73 -10.64 -18.79
C ALA A 152 11.05 -11.69 -17.90
N VAL A 153 9.79 -11.47 -17.52
CA VAL A 153 9.00 -12.44 -16.76
C VAL A 153 8.79 -13.72 -17.60
N GLU A 154 8.37 -13.59 -18.86
CA GLU A 154 8.18 -14.74 -19.75
C GLU A 154 9.45 -15.60 -19.89
N ALA A 155 10.63 -14.98 -19.94
CA ALA A 155 11.90 -15.68 -20.00
C ALA A 155 12.23 -16.47 -18.71
N ILE A 156 11.74 -16.03 -17.55
CA ILE A 156 12.01 -16.66 -16.25
C ILE A 156 11.01 -17.79 -15.97
N ILE A 157 9.71 -17.52 -16.12
CA ILE A 157 8.65 -18.47 -15.72
C ILE A 157 8.08 -19.28 -16.89
N GLY A 158 8.30 -18.85 -18.13
CA GLY A 158 7.66 -19.43 -19.31
C GLY A 158 6.14 -19.26 -19.31
N ARG A 159 5.46 -20.05 -20.15
CA ARG A 159 4.00 -20.20 -20.11
C ARG A 159 3.68 -21.55 -19.49
N GLY A 160 2.68 -21.57 -18.61
CA GLY A 160 2.12 -22.83 -18.09
C GLY A 160 1.53 -23.69 -19.21
N GLU A 161 1.33 -24.97 -18.92
CA GLU A 161 0.84 -25.95 -19.89
C GLU A 161 -0.69 -26.01 -20.01
N ARG A 162 -1.42 -25.33 -19.10
CA ARG A 162 -2.87 -25.46 -18.98
C ARG A 162 -3.55 -24.12 -18.70
N LEU A 163 -4.62 -23.85 -19.44
CA LEU A 163 -5.54 -22.75 -19.15
C LEU A 163 -6.11 -22.89 -17.74
N VAL A 164 -5.88 -21.87 -16.92
CA VAL A 164 -6.41 -21.79 -15.56
C VAL A 164 -7.74 -21.04 -15.61
N LEU A 165 -8.80 -21.72 -15.19
CA LEU A 165 -10.16 -21.16 -15.09
C LEU A 165 -10.55 -21.09 -13.62
N GLY A 166 -11.09 -19.95 -13.17
CA GLY A 166 -11.58 -19.74 -11.81
C GLY A 166 -10.76 -18.74 -10.98
N GLU A 167 -11.06 -18.68 -9.67
CA GLU A 167 -10.33 -17.81 -8.74
C GLU A 167 -8.90 -18.31 -8.51
N MET A 168 -7.93 -17.40 -8.62
CA MET A 168 -6.52 -17.70 -8.40
C MET A 168 -6.13 -17.36 -6.97
N ALA A 169 -5.31 -18.20 -6.34
CA ALA A 169 -4.76 -17.92 -5.02
C ALA A 169 -3.54 -16.99 -5.12
N LEU A 170 -3.31 -16.17 -4.10
CA LEU A 170 -2.04 -15.48 -3.95
C LEU A 170 -0.93 -16.42 -3.49
N THR A 171 0.28 -16.22 -4.02
CA THR A 171 1.47 -16.90 -3.46
C THR A 171 1.79 -16.39 -2.04
N PRO A 172 2.50 -17.17 -1.20
CA PRO A 172 2.93 -16.71 0.12
C PRO A 172 3.73 -15.40 0.10
N ARG A 173 4.56 -15.20 -0.94
CA ARG A 173 5.32 -13.96 -1.13
C ARG A 173 4.40 -12.78 -1.45
N THR A 174 3.47 -12.95 -2.39
CA THR A 174 2.50 -11.89 -2.72
C THR A 174 1.63 -11.52 -1.52
N LYS A 175 1.23 -12.49 -0.69
CA LYS A 175 0.56 -12.23 0.59
C LYS A 175 1.41 -11.34 1.51
N LYS A 176 2.71 -11.62 1.61
CA LYS A 176 3.67 -10.83 2.38
C LYS A 176 3.83 -9.40 1.84
N VAL A 177 3.81 -9.23 0.51
CA VAL A 177 3.82 -7.91 -0.13
C VAL A 177 2.63 -7.07 0.34
N PHE A 178 1.43 -7.64 0.45
CA PHE A 178 0.29 -6.91 0.98
C PHE A 178 0.44 -6.56 2.46
N GLU A 179 0.99 -7.45 3.30
CA GLU A 179 1.31 -7.12 4.69
C GLU A 179 2.23 -5.89 4.76
N PHE A 180 3.28 -5.88 3.94
CA PHE A 180 4.18 -4.74 3.89
C PHE A 180 3.52 -3.48 3.32
N ALA A 181 2.64 -3.60 2.33
CA ALA A 181 1.91 -2.44 1.80
C ALA A 181 1.01 -1.79 2.87
N VAL A 182 0.39 -2.60 3.72
CA VAL A 182 -0.39 -2.12 4.87
C VAL A 182 0.53 -1.37 5.84
N ASP A 183 1.65 -1.98 6.24
CA ASP A 183 2.62 -1.35 7.14
C ASP A 183 3.18 -0.04 6.55
N GLU A 184 3.43 0.01 5.24
CA GLU A 184 3.93 1.18 4.54
C GLU A 184 2.90 2.32 4.51
N ALA A 185 1.61 2.01 4.31
CA ALA A 185 0.54 2.99 4.41
C ALA A 185 0.45 3.57 5.83
N HIS A 186 0.61 2.75 6.86
CA HIS A 186 0.66 3.22 8.25
C HIS A 186 1.84 4.13 8.53
N ARG A 187 3.04 3.71 8.11
CA ARG A 187 4.29 4.46 8.33
C ARG A 187 4.24 5.84 7.65
N LEU A 188 3.50 5.95 6.56
CA LEU A 188 3.26 7.20 5.83
C LEU A 188 2.02 7.97 6.32
N ASN A 189 1.35 7.50 7.38
CA ASN A 189 0.11 8.05 7.92
C ASN A 189 -1.03 8.16 6.89
N HIS A 190 -1.07 7.25 5.92
CA HIS A 190 -2.11 7.17 4.91
C HIS A 190 -3.25 6.26 5.38
N ARG A 191 -4.49 6.76 5.26
CA ARG A 191 -5.71 6.01 5.67
C ARG A 191 -6.09 4.89 4.69
N PHE A 192 -5.63 5.00 3.45
CA PHE A 192 -5.93 4.08 2.35
C PHE A 192 -4.66 3.54 1.72
N ILE A 193 -4.72 2.30 1.23
CA ILE A 193 -3.63 1.59 0.57
C ILE A 193 -3.74 1.86 -0.93
N GLY A 194 -2.86 2.75 -1.41
CA GLY A 194 -2.65 3.06 -2.82
C GLY A 194 -1.60 2.20 -3.54
N THR A 195 -1.40 2.48 -4.83
CA THR A 195 -0.44 1.79 -5.70
C THR A 195 1.01 1.92 -5.23
N GLU A 196 1.37 3.07 -4.69
CA GLU A 196 2.66 3.38 -4.08
C GLU A 196 2.98 2.46 -2.90
N HIS A 197 1.99 2.13 -2.09
CA HIS A 197 2.19 1.24 -0.95
C HIS A 197 2.38 -0.20 -1.42
N LEU A 198 1.69 -0.61 -2.48
CA LEU A 198 1.92 -1.91 -3.11
C LEU A 198 3.33 -2.03 -3.68
N LEU A 199 3.82 -0.98 -4.35
CA LEU A 199 5.19 -0.94 -4.83
C LEU A 199 6.21 -0.96 -3.68
N LEU A 200 5.98 -0.16 -2.63
CA LEU A 200 6.83 -0.15 -1.43
C LEU A 200 6.82 -1.51 -0.72
N GLY A 201 5.68 -2.20 -0.67
CA GLY A 201 5.57 -3.54 -0.13
C GLY A 201 6.31 -4.57 -0.96
N LEU A 202 6.26 -4.45 -2.29
CA LEU A 202 6.92 -5.32 -3.25
C LEU A 202 8.45 -5.25 -3.11
N ILE A 203 9.01 -4.04 -3.06
CA ILE A 203 10.46 -3.84 -2.89
C ILE A 203 10.93 -4.18 -1.48
N ARG A 204 10.06 -4.07 -0.46
CA ARG A 204 10.39 -4.44 0.93
C ARG A 204 10.42 -5.96 1.12
N GLU A 205 9.60 -6.71 0.38
CA GLU A 205 9.71 -8.16 0.34
C GLU A 205 11.07 -8.58 -0.26
N GLY A 206 11.49 -7.91 -1.35
CA GLY A 206 12.87 -7.91 -1.83
C GLY A 206 13.38 -9.22 -2.43
N GLU A 207 12.53 -10.25 -2.46
CA GLU A 207 12.77 -11.57 -3.02
C GLU A 207 11.76 -11.90 -4.15
N GLY A 208 11.97 -13.05 -4.79
CA GLY A 208 11.10 -13.53 -5.85
C GLY A 208 11.26 -12.80 -7.18
N ILE A 209 10.43 -13.19 -8.13
CA ILE A 209 10.63 -12.88 -9.54
C ILE A 209 10.54 -11.38 -9.82
N ALA A 210 9.63 -10.64 -9.16
CA ALA A 210 9.58 -9.19 -9.33
C ALA A 210 10.90 -8.50 -8.92
N ALA A 211 11.47 -8.87 -7.77
CA ALA A 211 12.73 -8.30 -7.31
C ALA A 211 13.88 -8.66 -8.26
N ASP A 212 13.93 -9.90 -8.73
CA ASP A 212 14.94 -10.36 -9.68
C ASP A 212 14.84 -9.65 -11.02
N VAL A 213 13.62 -9.43 -11.52
CA VAL A 213 13.37 -8.66 -12.75
C VAL A 213 13.83 -7.22 -12.61
N LEU A 214 13.45 -6.53 -11.52
CA LEU A 214 13.90 -5.15 -11.26
C LEU A 214 15.44 -5.06 -11.17
N LYS A 215 16.08 -6.00 -10.49
CA LYS A 215 17.56 -6.10 -10.43
C LYS A 215 18.17 -6.40 -11.80
N GLY A 216 17.50 -7.21 -12.62
CA GLY A 216 17.90 -7.51 -14.01
C GLY A 216 17.92 -6.28 -14.91
N PHE A 217 17.06 -5.29 -14.64
CA PHE A 217 17.11 -3.97 -15.29
C PHE A 217 18.16 -3.02 -14.68
N GLY A 218 19.00 -3.50 -13.76
CA GLY A 218 20.06 -2.72 -13.14
C GLY A 218 19.59 -1.81 -11.98
N LEU A 219 18.33 -1.95 -11.54
CA LEU A 219 17.79 -1.13 -10.46
C LEU A 219 18.10 -1.72 -9.10
N GLN A 220 18.54 -0.86 -8.19
CA GLN A 220 18.60 -1.19 -6.77
C GLN A 220 17.23 -0.93 -6.13
N LEU A 221 16.77 -1.85 -5.29
CA LEU A 221 15.45 -1.72 -4.62
C LEU A 221 15.34 -0.42 -3.80
N GLU A 222 16.45 0.05 -3.23
CA GLU A 222 16.50 1.31 -2.48
C GLU A 222 16.32 2.55 -3.38
N GLN A 223 16.78 2.48 -4.64
CA GLN A 223 16.53 3.55 -5.63
C GLN A 223 15.03 3.63 -5.94
N VAL A 224 14.36 2.49 -6.13
CA VAL A 224 12.91 2.43 -6.34
C VAL A 224 12.15 3.01 -5.15
N ARG A 225 12.58 2.68 -3.92
CA ARG A 225 12.01 3.24 -2.68
C ARG A 225 12.14 4.76 -2.65
N THR A 226 13.34 5.26 -2.90
CA THR A 226 13.66 6.70 -2.86
C THR A 226 12.83 7.47 -3.89
N GLU A 227 12.75 6.95 -5.10
CA GLU A 227 11.95 7.53 -6.18
C GLU A 227 10.45 7.51 -5.86
N THR A 228 9.95 6.42 -5.30
CA THR A 228 8.54 6.32 -4.87
C THR A 228 8.18 7.40 -3.86
N LEU A 229 9.02 7.60 -2.84
CA LEU A 229 8.81 8.65 -1.83
C LEU A 229 8.94 10.06 -2.44
N ARG A 230 9.77 10.25 -3.47
CA ARG A 230 9.91 11.52 -4.18
C ARG A 230 8.63 11.86 -4.95
N VAL A 231 8.13 10.95 -5.78
CA VAL A 231 6.92 11.15 -6.60
C VAL A 231 5.69 11.35 -5.72
N LEU A 232 5.60 10.59 -4.62
CA LEU A 232 4.52 10.71 -3.66
C LEU A 232 4.44 12.12 -3.04
N ARG A 233 5.57 12.69 -2.62
CA ARG A 233 5.63 14.06 -2.09
C ARG A 233 5.22 15.10 -3.14
N GLN A 234 5.55 14.88 -4.41
CA GLN A 234 5.15 15.78 -5.50
C GLN A 234 3.64 15.76 -5.72
N HIS A 235 3.01 14.58 -5.67
CA HIS A 235 1.56 14.45 -5.78
C HIS A 235 0.81 15.08 -4.60
N GLN A 236 1.35 14.98 -3.38
CA GLN A 236 0.77 15.63 -2.21
C GLN A 236 0.79 17.16 -2.36
N ARG A 237 1.90 17.74 -2.81
CA ARG A 237 2.00 19.19 -3.06
C ARG A 237 1.07 19.67 -4.17
N GLY A 238 0.97 18.92 -5.26
CA GLY A 238 0.05 19.25 -6.36
C GLY A 238 -1.44 19.19 -5.97
N GLN A 239 -1.80 18.45 -4.91
CA GLN A 239 -3.15 18.42 -4.35
C GLN A 239 -3.40 19.57 -3.37
N GLU A 240 -2.37 20.07 -2.68
CA GLU A 240 -2.45 21.24 -1.77
C GLU A 240 -2.42 22.58 -2.52
N GLU A 241 -1.78 22.64 -3.70
CA GLU A 241 -1.71 23.84 -4.55
C GLU A 241 -2.90 23.98 -5.53
N ALA A 242 -3.83 23.02 -5.57
CA ALA A 242 -5.09 23.20 -6.29
C ALA A 242 -5.86 24.36 -5.64
N PRO A 243 -6.36 25.35 -6.40
CA PRO A 243 -7.00 26.53 -5.81
C PRO A 243 -8.20 26.08 -4.98
N THR A 244 -8.10 26.26 -3.67
CA THR A 244 -9.24 26.15 -2.77
C THR A 244 -10.19 27.29 -3.15
N ILE A 245 -11.26 26.95 -3.87
CA ILE A 245 -12.34 27.90 -4.13
C ILE A 245 -12.83 28.36 -2.75
N PRO A 246 -12.69 29.64 -2.38
CA PRO A 246 -13.12 30.10 -1.07
C PRO A 246 -14.63 29.81 -0.92
N PRO A 247 -15.08 29.39 0.28
CA PRO A 247 -16.50 29.19 0.51
C PRO A 247 -17.24 30.49 0.19
N VAL A 248 -18.32 30.39 -0.57
CA VAL A 248 -19.18 31.53 -0.92
C VAL A 248 -19.63 32.19 0.38
N PRO A 249 -19.40 33.51 0.57
CA PRO A 249 -19.84 34.22 1.78
C PRO A 249 -21.33 34.02 1.98
N SER A 250 -21.77 33.76 3.21
CA SER A 250 -23.19 33.56 3.54
C SER A 250 -24.07 34.74 3.10
N GLU A 251 -23.49 35.93 3.05
CA GLU A 251 -24.09 37.17 2.54
C GLU A 251 -24.45 37.06 1.05
N ALA A 252 -23.59 36.43 0.24
CA ALA A 252 -23.82 36.23 -1.18
C ALA A 252 -24.97 35.27 -1.45
N THR A 253 -25.22 34.28 -0.58
CA THR A 253 -26.38 33.36 -0.69
C THR A 253 -27.72 34.09 -0.60
N THR A 254 -27.77 35.21 0.11
CA THR A 254 -28.97 36.05 0.29
C THR A 254 -29.26 36.91 -0.95
N LEU A 255 -28.24 37.23 -1.74
CA LEU A 255 -28.36 37.97 -3.00
C LEU A 255 -28.79 37.07 -4.19
N LEU A 256 -28.79 35.74 -4.01
CA LEU A 256 -29.16 34.76 -5.05
C LEU A 256 -30.67 34.58 -5.25
N ALA A 257 -31.51 35.30 -4.48
CA ALA A 257 -32.96 35.06 -4.44
C ALA A 257 -33.78 35.95 -5.39
N GLU A 258 -33.16 36.89 -6.12
CA GLU A 258 -33.91 37.86 -6.93
C GLU A 258 -33.41 37.85 -8.38
N ASP A 259 -34.11 37.06 -9.20
CA ASP A 259 -34.39 37.33 -10.62
C ASP A 259 -33.19 37.68 -11.53
N GLU A 260 -32.39 36.68 -11.94
CA GLU A 260 -31.52 36.83 -13.11
C GLU A 260 -31.54 35.58 -14.01
N SER A 261 -31.72 35.81 -15.30
CA SER A 261 -31.66 34.81 -16.37
C SER A 261 -30.38 33.96 -16.27
N GLY A 262 -30.55 32.68 -15.93
CA GLY A 262 -29.43 31.75 -15.76
C GLY A 262 -28.89 31.22 -17.10
N LEU A 263 -27.58 30.97 -17.14
CA LEU A 263 -26.87 30.28 -18.21
C LEU A 263 -26.94 28.76 -17.98
N THR A 264 -27.48 28.03 -18.95
CA THR A 264 -27.51 26.56 -18.92
C THR A 264 -26.20 25.98 -19.43
N CYS A 265 -25.58 25.12 -18.63
CA CYS A 265 -24.36 24.43 -19.04
C CYS A 265 -24.63 23.45 -20.18
N THR A 266 -23.94 23.61 -21.30
CA THR A 266 -24.05 22.72 -22.47
C THR A 266 -23.53 21.30 -22.22
N SER A 267 -22.69 21.11 -21.18
CA SER A 267 -22.11 19.79 -20.85
C SER A 267 -23.00 18.97 -19.91
N CYS A 268 -23.63 19.59 -18.91
CA CYS A 268 -24.39 18.86 -17.89
C CYS A 268 -25.84 19.33 -17.71
N GLY A 269 -26.28 20.34 -18.45
CA GLY A 269 -27.64 20.89 -18.41
C GLY A 269 -27.97 21.71 -17.15
N ALA A 270 -27.04 21.85 -16.20
CA ALA A 270 -27.28 22.62 -14.99
C ALA A 270 -27.37 24.13 -15.28
N CYS A 271 -28.41 24.78 -14.75
CA CYS A 271 -28.60 26.21 -14.83
C CYS A 271 -27.74 26.91 -13.77
N SER A 272 -26.88 27.83 -14.19
CA SER A 272 -26.03 28.66 -13.33
C SER A 272 -26.42 30.12 -13.50
N PRO A 273 -26.33 30.98 -12.48
CA PRO A 273 -26.59 32.41 -12.62
C PRO A 273 -25.70 33.08 -13.68
N GLY A 274 -26.24 34.07 -14.39
CA GLY A 274 -25.64 34.69 -15.57
C GLY A 274 -24.28 35.37 -15.36
N TYR A 275 -23.86 35.65 -14.13
CA TYR A 275 -22.56 36.27 -13.82
C TYR A 275 -21.42 35.26 -13.55
N PHE A 276 -21.71 33.95 -13.52
CA PHE A 276 -20.67 32.94 -13.36
C PHE A 276 -19.99 32.60 -14.69
N ARG A 277 -18.65 32.60 -14.72
CA ARG A 277 -17.87 32.14 -15.87
C ARG A 277 -17.81 30.62 -15.99
N TYR A 278 -18.18 29.87 -14.95
CA TYR A 278 -18.10 28.41 -14.88
C TYR A 278 -19.34 27.79 -14.22
N CYS A 279 -19.72 26.60 -14.67
CA CYS A 279 -20.88 25.86 -14.17
C CYS A 279 -20.66 25.36 -12.74
N PHE A 280 -21.64 25.59 -11.86
CA PHE A 280 -21.61 25.14 -10.47
C PHE A 280 -21.55 23.62 -10.29
N ASN A 281 -22.09 22.85 -11.24
CA ASN A 281 -22.18 21.40 -11.12
C ASN A 281 -20.93 20.68 -11.66
N CYS A 282 -20.37 21.16 -12.77
CA CYS A 282 -19.29 20.45 -13.46
C CYS A 282 -18.03 21.28 -13.73
N GLY A 283 -18.00 22.56 -13.34
CA GLY A 283 -16.82 23.43 -13.48
C GLY A 283 -16.48 23.84 -14.92
N GLN A 284 -17.31 23.49 -15.91
CA GLN A 284 -17.07 23.84 -17.32
C GLN A 284 -17.37 25.33 -17.57
N PRO A 285 -16.66 26.00 -18.50
CA PRO A 285 -16.93 27.39 -18.82
C PRO A 285 -18.35 27.58 -19.37
N LEU A 286 -19.03 28.63 -18.94
CA LEU A 286 -20.33 29.03 -19.47
C LEU A 286 -20.10 30.06 -20.59
N THR A 287 -20.67 29.81 -21.76
CA THR A 287 -20.58 30.71 -22.93
C THR A 287 -21.82 31.59 -22.98
N TYR A 288 -21.64 32.90 -23.11
CA TYR A 288 -22.73 33.79 -23.51
C TYR A 288 -23.01 33.53 -25.00
N GLU A 289 -24.26 33.21 -25.34
CA GLU A 289 -24.70 33.37 -26.72
C GLU A 289 -24.79 34.88 -26.96
N GLU A 290 -23.86 35.44 -27.75
CA GLU A 290 -24.03 36.80 -28.26
C GLU A 290 -25.29 36.81 -29.10
N GLU A 291 -26.31 37.55 -28.64
CA GLU A 291 -27.48 37.86 -29.44
C GLU A 291 -27.01 38.46 -30.77
N SER A 292 -27.26 37.72 -31.84
CA SER A 292 -27.12 38.18 -33.20
C SER A 292 -28.07 39.36 -33.42
N SER A 293 -27.58 40.57 -33.19
CA SER A 293 -28.17 41.78 -33.72
C SER A 293 -27.95 41.79 -35.23
N HIS A 294 -28.92 41.24 -35.96
CA HIS A 294 -29.22 41.68 -37.31
C HIS A 294 -30.48 42.52 -37.20
N GLY A 295 -30.25 43.83 -37.04
CA GLY A 295 -31.26 44.84 -37.27
C GLY A 295 -31.71 44.79 -38.73
N GLU A 296 -33.03 44.90 -38.88
CA GLU A 296 -33.65 45.40 -40.10
C GLU A 296 -33.23 46.88 -40.35
N GLU A 297 -33.32 47.29 -41.62
CA GLU A 297 -33.14 48.63 -42.25
C GLU A 297 -32.04 48.56 -43.34
N GLU A 298 -32.27 48.74 -44.65
CA GLU A 298 -33.38 49.23 -45.50
C GLU A 298 -33.48 48.42 -46.81
#